data_AF-A0A916EBF7-F1
#
_entry.id   AF-A0A916EBF7-F1
#
_cell.length_a   1.000
_cell.length_b   1.000
_cell.length_c   1.000
_cell.angle_alpha   90.00
_cell.angle_beta   90.00
_cell.angle_gamma   90.00
#
_symmetry.space_group_name_H-M   'P 1'
#
loop_
_entity.id
_entity.type
_entity.pdbx_description
1 polymer ?
#
loop_
_entity_poly.entity_id
_entity_poly.type
_entity_poly.pdbx_seq_one_letter_code
_entity_poly.pdbx_strand_id
1 'polypeptide(L)'
;MTGYVCARSLPHFGPWNNFSPAAIAKLCTKPIIRPYPKISEQTEPELTWTIPLLDTPSIPEFMDNNNNGDGELEDVSSVDMNFQFPMGWALKSNQKVGGKGKGKRMTKQVKELLKSFFLNGNLNQKDKMSAKDMYNELLTFVESGELKAEDIPKITTIQN
;
A
#
# COMPACT_ATOMS: atom_id res chain seq x y z
N MET A 1 -20.71 8.87 -34.65
CA MET A 1 -21.33 8.11 -33.53
C MET A 1 -20.91 8.80 -32.25
N THR A 2 -21.85 9.41 -31.52
CA THR A 2 -21.54 10.16 -30.30
C THR A 2 -21.55 9.20 -29.11
N GLY A 3 -20.40 8.97 -28.47
CA GLY A 3 -20.29 8.07 -27.33
C GLY A 3 -20.88 8.66 -26.06
N TYR A 4 -21.39 7.81 -25.16
CA TYR A 4 -21.85 8.19 -23.83
C TYR A 4 -20.95 7.54 -22.78
N VAL A 5 -20.77 8.23 -21.65
CA VAL A 5 -20.10 7.64 -20.47
C VAL A 5 -21.17 7.09 -19.54
N CYS A 6 -21.12 5.81 -19.24
CA CYS A 6 -22.05 5.17 -18.30
C CYS A 6 -21.38 5.03 -16.92
N ALA A 7 -22.02 5.53 -15.86
CA ALA A 7 -21.50 5.40 -14.50
C ALA A 7 -22.63 5.13 -13.48
N ARG A 8 -22.25 4.61 -12.31
CA ARG A 8 -23.13 4.37 -11.16
C ARG A 8 -22.37 4.63 -9.87
N SER A 9 -23.08 5.04 -8.82
CA SER A 9 -22.47 5.45 -7.54
C SER A 9 -21.82 4.30 -6.77
N LEU A 10 -22.36 3.09 -6.89
CA LEU A 10 -21.86 1.89 -6.22
C LEU A 10 -21.80 0.70 -7.19
N PRO A 11 -20.76 -0.16 -7.11
CA PRO A 11 -20.74 -1.41 -7.86
C PRO A 11 -21.94 -2.29 -7.50
N HIS A 12 -22.60 -2.85 -8.53
CA HIS A 12 -23.75 -3.76 -8.38
C HIS A 12 -25.02 -3.20 -7.72
N PHE A 13 -25.08 -1.89 -7.45
CA PHE A 13 -26.26 -1.28 -6.83
C PHE A 13 -26.80 -0.13 -7.68
N GLY A 14 -28.11 -0.15 -7.93
CA GLY A 14 -28.83 0.89 -8.67
C GLY A 14 -28.66 0.85 -10.20
N PRO A 15 -29.44 1.69 -10.92
CA PRO A 15 -29.39 1.79 -12.37
C PRO A 15 -28.14 2.52 -12.87
N TRP A 16 -27.78 2.30 -14.13
CA TRP A 16 -26.71 3.03 -14.81
C TRP A 16 -27.19 4.41 -15.25
N ASN A 17 -26.38 5.43 -15.02
CA ASN A 17 -26.59 6.78 -15.52
C ASN A 17 -25.69 7.04 -16.73
N ASN A 18 -26.27 7.60 -17.78
CA ASN A 18 -25.57 7.91 -19.03
C ASN A 18 -25.30 9.42 -19.11
N PHE A 19 -24.03 9.78 -19.29
CA PHE A 19 -23.59 11.16 -19.42
C PHE A 19 -23.19 11.43 -20.88
N SER A 20 -23.87 12.38 -21.51
CA SER A 20 -23.53 12.80 -22.87
C SER A 20 -22.32 13.75 -22.86
N PRO A 21 -21.52 13.80 -23.93
CA PRO A 21 -20.38 14.71 -24.01
C PRO A 21 -20.78 16.18 -23.82
N ALA A 22 -21.95 16.59 -24.32
CA ALA A 22 -22.47 17.94 -24.14
C ALA A 22 -22.86 18.24 -22.67
N ALA A 23 -23.37 17.25 -21.93
CA ALA A 23 -23.64 17.41 -20.51
C ALA A 23 -22.35 17.53 -19.69
N ILE A 24 -21.34 16.71 -20.02
CA ILE A 24 -20.02 16.75 -19.37
C ILE A 24 -19.31 18.09 -19.65
N ALA A 25 -19.37 18.59 -20.89
CA ALA A 25 -18.75 19.86 -21.27
C ALA A 25 -19.28 21.05 -20.44
N LYS A 26 -20.55 21.02 -20.02
CA LYS A 26 -21.15 22.05 -19.15
C LYS A 26 -20.58 22.05 -17.73
N LEU A 27 -19.97 20.96 -17.28
CA LEU A 27 -19.35 20.88 -15.94
C LEU A 27 -17.99 21.58 -15.89
N CYS A 28 -17.32 21.76 -17.04
CA CYS A 28 -16.04 22.44 -17.14
C CYS A 28 -16.24 23.93 -17.39
N THR A 29 -16.22 24.75 -16.34
CA THR A 29 -16.29 26.22 -16.46
C THR A 29 -14.96 26.87 -16.85
N LYS A 30 -13.84 26.14 -16.76
CA LYS A 30 -12.50 26.59 -17.10
C LYS A 30 -11.81 25.56 -18.00
N PRO A 31 -10.94 25.97 -18.94
CA PRO A 31 -10.16 25.04 -19.74
C PRO A 31 -9.25 24.20 -18.84
N ILE A 32 -9.20 22.89 -19.08
CA ILE A 32 -8.30 21.98 -18.38
C ILE A 32 -6.88 22.24 -18.92
N ILE A 33 -6.07 22.95 -18.15
CA ILE A 33 -4.66 23.17 -18.49
C ILE A 33 -3.89 21.93 -18.06
N ARG A 34 -3.32 21.19 -19.03
CA ARG A 34 -2.40 20.11 -18.72
C ARG A 34 -1.11 20.73 -18.17
N PRO A 35 -0.69 20.43 -16.92
CA PRO A 35 0.57 20.95 -16.42
C PRO A 35 1.71 20.38 -17.25
N TYR A 36 2.72 21.20 -17.53
CA TYR A 36 3.97 20.73 -18.09
C TYR A 36 4.86 20.32 -16.92
N PRO A 37 5.05 19.01 -16.66
CA PRO A 37 5.91 18.58 -15.57
C PRO A 37 7.33 19.06 -15.86
N LYS A 38 7.94 19.74 -14.90
CA LYS A 38 9.39 19.98 -14.94
C LYS A 38 10.06 18.65 -14.61
N ILE A 39 10.84 18.14 -15.54
CA ILE A 39 11.72 17.00 -15.30
C ILE A 39 12.84 17.53 -14.40
N SER A 40 13.01 16.94 -13.22
CA SER A 40 14.18 17.21 -12.38
C SER A 40 15.34 16.33 -12.84
N GLU A 41 16.56 16.83 -12.69
CA GLU A 41 17.75 16.00 -12.84
C GLU A 41 17.80 14.96 -11.71
N GLN A 42 18.33 13.78 -12.02
CA GLN A 42 18.51 12.71 -11.04
C GLN A 42 19.58 13.14 -10.03
N THR A 43 19.28 12.96 -8.74
CA THR A 43 20.28 13.16 -7.68
C THR A 43 21.18 11.93 -7.58
N GLU A 44 22.49 12.15 -7.64
CA GLU A 44 23.45 11.10 -7.31
C GLU A 44 23.55 10.96 -5.79
N PRO A 45 23.36 9.76 -5.23
CA PRO A 45 23.50 9.56 -3.78
C PRO A 45 24.97 9.68 -3.37
N GLU A 46 25.24 10.39 -2.27
CA GLU A 46 26.60 10.49 -1.69
C GLU A 46 27.14 9.16 -1.15
N LEU A 47 26.25 8.18 -0.92
CA LEU A 47 26.58 6.88 -0.37
C LEU A 47 26.10 5.76 -1.30
N THR A 48 26.99 4.81 -1.55
CA THR A 48 26.66 3.56 -2.22
C THR A 48 25.73 2.75 -1.31
N TRP A 49 24.46 2.65 -1.69
CA TRP A 49 23.51 1.77 -1.04
C TRP A 49 23.99 0.33 -1.26
N THR A 50 24.54 -0.31 -0.23
CA THR A 50 25.01 -1.71 -0.34
C THR A 50 24.02 -2.57 0.43
N ILE A 51 23.14 -3.28 -0.28
CA ILE A 51 22.27 -4.28 0.35
C ILE A 51 23.10 -5.55 0.56
N PRO A 52 23.26 -6.06 1.80
CA PRO A 52 23.97 -7.31 2.01
C PRO A 52 23.20 -8.45 1.36
N LEU A 53 23.80 -9.05 0.33
CA LEU A 53 23.33 -10.30 -0.27
C LEU A 53 23.57 -11.44 0.74
N LEU A 54 22.50 -12.18 1.07
CA LEU A 54 22.62 -13.43 1.81
C LEU A 54 23.22 -14.48 0.86
N ASP A 55 24.41 -14.97 1.19
CA ASP A 55 25.01 -16.14 0.54
C ASP A 55 24.07 -17.34 0.71
N THR A 56 23.35 -17.68 -0.35
CA THR A 56 22.60 -18.92 -0.44
C THR A 56 23.32 -19.85 -1.42
N PRO A 57 23.54 -21.12 -1.08
CA PRO A 57 24.24 -22.04 -1.96
C PRO A 57 23.39 -22.33 -3.21
N SER A 58 23.97 -21.99 -4.36
CA SER A 58 23.69 -22.50 -5.72
C SER A 58 22.25 -22.93 -6.03
N ILE A 59 21.50 -22.02 -6.66
CA ILE A 59 20.35 -22.36 -7.49
C ILE A 59 20.87 -23.16 -8.71
N PRO A 60 20.24 -24.28 -9.12
CA PRO A 60 20.64 -25.00 -10.34
C PRO A 60 20.47 -24.11 -11.57
N GLU A 61 21.54 -23.97 -12.35
CA GLU A 61 21.53 -23.41 -13.70
C GLU A 61 20.45 -24.11 -14.54
N PHE A 62 19.43 -23.37 -14.97
CA PHE A 62 18.68 -23.75 -16.17
C PHE A 62 19.40 -23.12 -17.36
N MET A 63 20.28 -23.91 -17.99
CA MET A 63 20.85 -23.57 -19.29
C MET A 63 19.79 -23.84 -20.36
N ASP A 64 19.19 -22.78 -20.91
CA ASP A 64 18.56 -22.86 -22.23
C ASP A 64 19.58 -22.40 -23.27
N ASN A 65 20.21 -23.39 -23.91
CA ASN A 65 21.03 -23.25 -25.10
C ASN A 65 20.18 -22.74 -26.26
N ASN A 66 20.53 -21.58 -26.82
CA ASN A 66 20.40 -21.34 -28.26
C ASN A 66 21.38 -20.26 -28.71
N ASN A 67 22.54 -20.71 -29.20
CA ASN A 67 23.37 -19.92 -30.09
C ASN A 67 22.70 -19.85 -31.46
N ASN A 68 22.61 -18.64 -32.03
CA ASN A 68 23.06 -18.30 -33.39
C ASN A 68 22.64 -16.85 -33.70
N GLY A 69 23.60 -16.01 -34.12
CA GLY A 69 23.32 -14.72 -34.75
C GLY A 69 24.18 -13.57 -34.22
N ASP A 70 25.36 -13.46 -34.82
CA ASP A 70 26.25 -12.31 -34.91
C ASP A 70 25.55 -10.95 -35.15
N GLY A 71 25.96 -9.93 -34.38
CA GLY A 71 25.49 -8.56 -34.50
C GLY A 71 26.13 -7.66 -33.44
N GLU A 72 27.30 -7.12 -33.79
CA GLU A 72 28.08 -6.11 -33.06
C GLU A 72 27.21 -4.88 -32.70
N LEU A 73 27.01 -4.65 -31.39
CA LEU A 73 26.51 -3.39 -30.84
C LEU A 73 27.26 -3.13 -29.53
N GLU A 74 28.22 -2.21 -29.58
CA GLU A 74 28.94 -1.75 -28.41
C GLU A 74 28.04 -1.00 -27.43
N ASP A 75 28.10 -1.46 -26.18
CA ASP A 75 28.27 -0.69 -24.94
C ASP A 75 27.35 0.52 -24.66
N VAL A 76 26.19 0.25 -24.03
CA VAL A 76 25.56 1.18 -23.07
C VAL A 76 24.76 0.44 -21.97
N SER A 77 25.30 -0.61 -21.34
CA SER A 77 24.52 -1.34 -20.30
C SER A 77 25.23 -1.66 -18.99
N SER A 78 26.50 -1.28 -18.79
CA SER A 78 27.24 -1.71 -17.61
C SER A 78 26.86 -1.00 -16.29
N VAL A 79 25.94 -0.03 -16.32
CA VAL A 79 25.69 0.85 -15.16
C VAL A 79 24.58 0.33 -14.22
N ASP A 80 23.79 -0.68 -14.60
CA ASP A 80 22.63 -1.09 -13.79
C ASP A 80 22.47 -2.62 -13.59
N MET A 81 23.55 -3.39 -13.66
CA MET A 81 23.49 -4.82 -13.28
C MET A 81 23.39 -5.02 -11.76
N ASN A 82 23.72 -4.02 -10.96
CA ASN A 82 23.79 -4.16 -9.51
C ASN A 82 22.41 -4.07 -8.82
N PHE A 83 21.34 -3.76 -9.58
CA PHE A 83 19.96 -3.66 -9.08
C PHE A 83 19.00 -4.66 -9.71
N GLN A 84 19.51 -5.68 -10.42
CA GLN A 84 18.65 -6.67 -11.03
C GLN A 84 18.07 -7.60 -9.95
N PHE A 85 16.85 -7.30 -9.50
CA PHE A 85 16.09 -8.20 -8.65
C PHE A 85 16.01 -9.57 -9.33
N PRO A 86 16.15 -10.68 -8.58
CA PRO A 86 16.03 -12.01 -9.16
C PRO A 86 14.70 -12.12 -9.91
N MET A 87 14.77 -12.68 -11.12
CA MET A 87 13.61 -12.81 -12.01
C MET A 87 12.45 -13.43 -11.23
N GLY A 88 11.35 -12.70 -11.13
CA GLY A 88 10.18 -13.13 -10.38
C GLY A 88 10.06 -12.58 -8.95
N TRP A 89 10.86 -11.62 -8.52
CA TRP A 89 10.61 -10.87 -7.27
C TRP A 89 9.18 -10.29 -7.17
N ALA A 90 8.66 -9.79 -8.30
CA ALA A 90 7.32 -9.23 -8.39
C ALA A 90 6.22 -10.27 -8.68
N LEU A 91 6.59 -11.54 -8.91
CA LEU A 91 5.60 -12.59 -9.15
C LEU A 91 4.94 -12.95 -7.82
N LYS A 92 3.61 -12.91 -7.81
CA LYS A 92 2.80 -13.28 -6.65
C LYS A 92 3.08 -14.70 -6.14
N SER A 93 3.49 -15.61 -7.03
CA SER A 93 3.92 -16.97 -6.67
C SER A 93 5.15 -16.99 -5.76
N ASN A 94 6.02 -15.99 -5.88
CA ASN A 94 7.29 -15.86 -5.16
C ASN A 94 7.16 -14.93 -3.95
N GLN A 95 5.96 -14.39 -3.71
CA GLN A 95 5.68 -13.59 -2.53
C GLN A 95 5.84 -14.46 -1.28
N LYS A 96 6.97 -14.32 -0.60
CA LYS A 96 7.15 -14.82 0.77
C LYS A 96 6.28 -13.97 1.68
N VAL A 97 5.02 -14.36 1.86
CA VAL A 97 4.18 -13.81 2.92
C VAL A 97 4.88 -14.21 4.22
N GLY A 98 5.59 -13.26 4.83
CA GLY A 98 6.23 -13.46 6.12
C GLY A 98 5.23 -14.15 7.05
N GLY A 99 5.64 -15.28 7.62
CA GLY A 99 4.78 -16.08 8.47
C GLY A 99 4.10 -15.15 9.48
N LYS A 100 2.78 -15.27 9.60
CA LYS A 100 2.00 -14.51 10.58
C LYS A 100 2.70 -14.68 11.93
N GLY A 101 3.30 -13.62 12.46
CA GLY A 101 4.11 -13.70 13.68
C GLY A 101 3.36 -14.43 14.80
N LYS A 102 4.08 -15.24 15.59
CA LYS A 102 3.51 -16.12 16.63
C LYS A 102 2.83 -15.38 17.79
N GLY A 103 2.74 -14.06 17.75
CA GLY A 103 2.12 -13.24 18.79
C GLY A 103 0.60 -13.37 18.82
N LYS A 104 0.03 -13.30 20.04
CA LYS A 104 -1.43 -13.21 20.23
C LYS A 104 -1.96 -12.00 19.46
N ARG A 105 -2.99 -12.23 18.66
CA ARG A 105 -3.64 -11.17 17.89
C ARG A 105 -4.71 -10.51 18.73
N MET A 106 -4.81 -9.20 18.60
CA MET A 106 -5.92 -8.42 19.16
C MET A 106 -7.25 -8.93 18.63
N THR A 107 -8.23 -9.05 19.52
CA THR A 107 -9.58 -9.53 19.20
C THR A 107 -10.32 -8.54 18.30
N LYS A 108 -11.39 -9.00 17.64
CA LYS A 108 -12.18 -8.15 16.74
C LYS A 108 -12.83 -6.98 17.48
N GLN A 109 -13.36 -7.24 18.67
CA GLN A 109 -14.04 -6.23 19.50
C GLN A 109 -13.10 -5.09 19.90
N VAL A 110 -11.92 -5.42 20.42
CA VAL A 110 -10.92 -4.41 20.82
C VAL A 110 -10.46 -3.58 19.62
N LYS A 111 -10.31 -4.19 18.44
CA LYS A 111 -9.99 -3.45 17.21
C LYS A 111 -11.09 -2.49 16.79
N GLU A 112 -12.36 -2.87 16.96
CA GLU A 112 -13.51 -2.06 16.58
C GLU A 112 -13.68 -0.86 17.53
N LEU A 113 -13.51 -1.09 18.83
CA LEU A 113 -13.47 -0.03 19.85
C LEU A 113 -12.36 0.98 19.57
N LEU A 114 -11.11 0.52 19.42
CA LEU A 114 -9.99 1.40 19.09
C LEU A 114 -10.26 2.20 17.81
N LYS A 115 -10.78 1.56 16.75
CA LYS A 115 -11.18 2.26 15.53
C LYS A 115 -12.18 3.38 15.80
N SER A 116 -13.23 3.14 16.60
CA SER A 116 -14.20 4.18 16.94
C SER A 116 -13.56 5.35 17.68
N PHE A 117 -12.66 5.10 18.65
CA PHE A 117 -11.97 6.17 19.38
C PHE A 117 -11.10 7.03 18.45
N PHE A 118 -10.32 6.39 17.56
CA PHE A 118 -9.50 7.12 16.59
C PHE A 118 -10.34 7.91 15.59
N LEU A 119 -11.43 7.32 15.08
CA LEU A 119 -12.31 7.99 14.12
C LEU A 119 -13.00 9.21 14.76
N ASN A 120 -13.48 9.09 16.00
CA ASN A 120 -14.09 10.20 16.72
C ASN A 120 -13.10 11.36 16.92
N GLY A 121 -11.86 11.07 17.31
CA GLY A 121 -10.81 12.07 17.45
C GLY A 121 -10.39 12.72 16.13
N ASN A 122 -10.49 11.99 15.01
CA ASN A 122 -10.23 12.53 13.67
C ASN A 122 -11.36 13.44 13.18
N LEU A 123 -12.61 13.13 13.54
CA LEU A 123 -13.77 13.96 13.23
C LEU A 123 -13.77 15.25 14.06
N ASN A 124 -13.50 15.13 15.36
CA ASN A 124 -13.53 16.24 16.32
C ASN A 124 -12.28 16.21 17.20
N GLN A 125 -11.47 17.27 17.17
CA GLN A 125 -10.28 17.35 18.03
C GLN A 125 -10.59 17.34 19.53
N LYS A 126 -11.79 17.76 19.94
CA LYS A 126 -12.23 17.73 21.34
C LYS A 126 -12.48 16.30 21.84
N ASP A 127 -12.88 15.42 20.94
CA ASP A 127 -13.16 14.01 21.23
C ASP A 127 -11.89 13.14 21.04
N LYS A 128 -10.74 13.78 20.77
CA LYS A 128 -9.47 13.09 20.58
C LYS A 128 -8.95 12.57 21.92
N MET A 129 -9.05 11.26 22.09
CA MET A 129 -8.48 10.55 23.23
C MET A 129 -6.97 10.37 23.06
N SER A 130 -6.22 10.47 24.15
CA SER A 130 -4.82 10.01 24.18
C SER A 130 -4.78 8.48 24.27
N ALA A 131 -3.63 7.87 23.96
CA ALA A 131 -3.46 6.42 24.09
C ALA A 131 -3.72 5.93 25.53
N LYS A 132 -3.43 6.76 26.54
CA LYS A 132 -3.72 6.46 27.94
C LYS A 132 -5.22 6.49 28.23
N ASP A 133 -5.93 7.46 27.67
CA ASP A 133 -7.39 7.57 27.84
C ASP A 133 -8.09 6.40 27.16
N MET A 134 -7.67 6.03 25.94
CA MET A 134 -8.20 4.84 25.24
C MET A 134 -7.99 3.55 26.03
N TYR A 135 -6.82 3.41 26.69
CA TYR A 135 -6.56 2.25 27.54
C TYR A 135 -7.47 2.22 28.78
N ASN A 136 -7.69 3.37 29.41
CA ASN A 136 -8.60 3.47 30.56
C ASN A 136 -10.04 3.17 30.15
N GLU A 137 -10.49 3.66 29.00
CA GLU A 137 -11.80 3.31 28.44
C GLU A 137 -11.90 1.80 28.20
N LEU A 138 -10.89 1.16 27.60
CA LEU A 138 -10.88 -0.30 27.46
C LEU A 138 -10.96 -1.05 28.81
N LEU A 139 -10.44 -0.46 29.88
CA LEU A 139 -10.52 -1.03 31.22
C LEU A 139 -11.95 -1.00 31.76
N THR A 140 -12.75 0.02 31.46
CA THR A 140 -14.18 0.08 31.86
C THR A 140 -14.97 -1.07 31.23
N PHE A 141 -14.66 -1.45 29.99
CA PHE A 141 -15.25 -2.63 29.33
C PHE A 141 -14.79 -3.96 29.91
N VAL A 142 -13.62 -4.00 30.57
CA VAL A 142 -13.19 -5.19 31.32
C VAL A 142 -13.92 -5.26 32.67
N GLU A 143 -14.12 -4.13 33.33
CA GLU A 143 -14.92 -4.03 34.55
C GLU A 143 -16.39 -4.40 34.30
N SER A 144 -16.96 -4.03 33.15
CA SER A 144 -18.30 -4.45 32.74
C SER A 144 -18.40 -5.93 32.32
N GLY A 145 -17.26 -6.62 32.17
CA GLY A 145 -17.18 -8.02 31.74
C GLY A 145 -17.39 -8.23 30.24
N GLU A 146 -17.46 -7.17 29.43
CA GLU A 146 -17.59 -7.24 27.98
C GLU A 146 -16.29 -7.66 27.29
N LEU A 147 -15.15 -7.33 27.91
CA LEU A 147 -13.81 -7.69 27.45
C LEU A 147 -13.04 -8.50 28.50
N LYS A 148 -12.10 -9.32 28.03
CA LYS A 148 -11.14 -9.99 28.90
C LYS A 148 -9.91 -9.10 29.08
N ALA A 149 -9.40 -9.02 30.31
CA ALA A 149 -8.18 -8.26 30.62
C ALA A 149 -6.98 -8.68 29.74
N GLU A 150 -6.90 -9.96 29.38
CA GLU A 150 -5.85 -10.54 28.52
C GLU A 150 -5.91 -10.09 27.05
N ASP A 151 -7.02 -9.50 26.64
CA ASP A 151 -7.25 -9.04 25.26
C ASP A 151 -6.94 -7.55 25.09
N ILE A 152 -6.74 -6.82 26.20
CA ILE A 152 -6.32 -5.42 26.17
C ILE A 152 -4.85 -5.34 25.68
N PRO A 153 -4.57 -4.52 24.66
CA PRO A 153 -3.22 -4.30 24.20
C PRO A 153 -2.45 -3.40 25.16
N LYS A 154 -1.13 -3.50 25.14
CA LYS A 154 -0.27 -2.59 25.89
C LYS A 154 -0.45 -1.16 25.39
N ILE A 155 -0.35 -0.17 26.30
CA ILE A 155 -0.45 1.25 25.95
C ILE A 155 0.54 1.65 24.84
N THR A 156 1.77 1.10 24.86
CA THR A 156 2.78 1.32 23.81
C THR A 156 2.33 0.85 22.43
N THR A 157 1.45 -0.15 22.35
CA THR A 157 0.88 -0.63 21.09
C THR A 157 -0.23 0.28 20.56
N ILE A 158 -0.92 1.01 21.44
CA ILE A 158 -1.96 1.99 21.06
C ILE A 158 -1.34 3.31 20.59
N GLN A 159 -0.23 3.70 21.20
CA GLN A 159 0.46 4.97 20.89
C GLN A 159 1.24 4.97 19.56
N ASN A 160 1.67 3.79 19.10
CA ASN A 160 2.52 3.61 17.92
C ASN A 160 1.82 3.90 16.58
#